data_AF-A0A4S4K8E0-F1
#
_entry.id   AF-A0A4S4K8E0-F1
#
_cell.length_a   1.000
_cell.length_b   1.000
_cell.length_c   1.000
_cell.angle_alpha   90.00
_cell.angle_beta   90.00
_cell.angle_gamma   90.00
#
_symmetry.space_group_name_H-M   'P 1'
#
loop_
_entity.id
_entity.type
_entity.pdbx_description
1 polymer ?
#
loop_
_entity_poly.entity_id
_entity_poly.type
_entity_poly.pdbx_seq_one_letter_code
_entity_poly.pdbx_strand_id
1 'polypeptide(L)'
;MKRTLGFVANPRRFNVAITRAQALLIVVGNPLTLGLDPMWRSWLNYVHQKGGWRGKELNWDPLEPLESEGYDRRTRDKAQAEAAEMMQRIRSHVLENLEPWAFGDDDTIEANGESNAREFQGREAD
;
A
#
# COMPACT_ATOMS: atom_id res chain seq x y z
N MET A 1 10.24 18.92 -23.99
CA MET A 1 10.33 19.36 -22.58
C MET A 1 9.56 18.37 -21.70
N LYS A 2 10.25 17.58 -20.87
CA LYS A 2 9.60 16.75 -19.83
C LYS A 2 9.27 17.66 -18.65
N ARG A 3 7.98 17.93 -18.40
CA ARG A 3 7.56 18.61 -17.18
C ARG A 3 7.46 17.56 -16.08
N THR A 4 8.41 17.54 -15.15
CA THR A 4 8.30 16.68 -13.97
C THR A 4 7.21 17.24 -13.08
N LEU A 5 6.20 16.44 -12.73
CA LEU A 5 5.06 16.82 -11.90
C LEU A 5 5.47 17.21 -10.45
N GLY A 6 6.75 17.09 -10.13
CA GLY A 6 7.36 17.60 -8.90
C GLY A 6 6.74 16.96 -7.66
N PHE A 7 6.29 17.79 -6.73
CA PHE A 7 5.72 17.34 -5.46
C PHE A 7 4.38 16.58 -5.61
N VAL A 8 3.65 16.75 -6.72
CA VAL A 8 2.34 16.13 -6.94
C VAL A 8 2.46 14.67 -7.37
N ALA A 9 3.60 14.27 -7.95
CA ALA A 9 3.92 12.87 -8.26
C ALA A 9 4.36 12.05 -7.02
N ASN A 10 4.33 12.64 -5.81
CA ASN A 10 4.62 11.88 -4.60
C ASN A 10 3.41 11.01 -4.22
N PRO A 11 3.55 9.69 -4.19
CA PRO A 11 2.40 8.80 -3.99
C PRO A 11 1.79 8.85 -2.58
N ARG A 12 2.59 9.18 -1.55
CA ARG A 12 2.06 9.43 -0.20
C ARG A 12 1.16 10.67 -0.20
N ARG A 13 1.51 11.70 -0.99
CA ARG A 13 0.70 12.91 -1.11
C ARG A 13 -0.56 12.68 -1.93
N PHE A 14 -0.51 11.81 -2.94
CA PHE A 14 -1.72 11.35 -3.64
C PHE A 14 -2.70 10.71 -2.64
N ASN A 15 -2.26 9.75 -1.82
CA ASN A 15 -3.12 9.08 -0.85
C ASN A 15 -3.75 10.07 0.14
N VAL A 16 -2.96 11.02 0.65
CA VAL A 16 -3.49 12.07 1.54
C VAL A 16 -4.49 12.95 0.80
N ALA A 17 -4.23 13.35 -0.44
CA ALA A 17 -5.14 14.21 -1.20
C ALA A 17 -6.51 13.54 -1.43
N ILE A 18 -6.53 12.23 -1.70
CA ILE A 18 -7.76 11.50 -2.04
C ILE A 18 -8.55 11.05 -0.79
N THR A 19 -7.88 10.70 0.32
CA THR A 19 -8.54 10.06 1.48
C THR A 19 -9.02 11.03 2.57
N ARG A 20 -8.74 12.34 2.45
CA ARG A 20 -9.13 13.33 3.48
C ARG A 20 -10.59 13.75 3.42
N ALA A 21 -11.25 13.58 2.28
CA ALA A 21 -12.66 13.94 2.13
C ALA A 21 -13.57 12.93 2.83
N GLN A 22 -14.50 13.42 3.66
CA GLN A 22 -15.46 12.56 4.37
C GLN A 22 -16.79 12.36 3.62
N ALA A 23 -17.17 13.32 2.77
CA ALA A 23 -18.47 13.31 2.08
C ALA A 23 -18.33 13.47 0.56
N LEU A 24 -17.54 14.43 0.08
CA LEU A 24 -17.34 14.69 -1.34
C LEU A 24 -15.91 15.14 -1.63
N LEU A 25 -15.29 14.53 -2.64
CA LEU A 25 -13.99 14.92 -3.16
C LEU A 25 -14.15 15.62 -4.51
N ILE A 26 -13.74 16.88 -4.59
CA ILE A 26 -13.65 17.63 -5.85
C ILE A 26 -12.18 17.98 -6.08
N VAL A 27 -11.64 17.58 -7.23
CA VAL A 27 -10.26 17.88 -7.63
C VAL A 27 -10.30 18.88 -8.79
N VAL A 28 -9.66 20.04 -8.60
CA VAL A 28 -9.51 21.07 -9.62
C VAL A 28 -8.06 21.14 -10.07
N GLY A 29 -7.80 20.97 -11.36
CA GLY A 29 -6.44 21.00 -11.90
C GLY A 29 -6.37 20.79 -13.40
N ASN A 30 -5.16 20.86 -13.97
CA ASN A 30 -4.95 20.60 -15.39
C ASN A 30 -4.77 19.09 -15.64
N PRO A 31 -5.69 18.42 -16.39
CA PRO A 31 -5.58 16.99 -16.71
C PRO A 31 -4.24 16.61 -17.30
N LEU A 32 -3.74 17.43 -18.24
CA LEU A 32 -2.53 17.13 -19.00
C LEU A 32 -1.28 17.15 -18.12
N THR A 33 -1.34 17.84 -16.98
CA THR A 33 -0.24 17.92 -16.03
C THR A 33 -0.35 16.80 -15.01
N LEU A 34 -1.53 16.61 -14.43
CA LEU A 34 -1.78 15.52 -13.46
C LEU A 34 -1.58 14.14 -14.08
N GLY A 35 -2.05 13.93 -15.31
CA GLY A 35 -1.92 12.67 -16.04
C GLY A 35 -0.49 12.32 -16.47
N LEU A 36 0.51 13.15 -16.17
CA LEU A 36 1.93 12.78 -16.32
C LEU A 36 2.37 11.76 -15.26
N ASP A 37 1.69 11.71 -14.12
CA ASP A 37 1.91 10.72 -13.09
C ASP A 37 0.95 9.52 -13.28
N PRO A 38 1.45 8.27 -13.23
CA PRO A 38 0.61 7.09 -13.47
C PRO A 38 -0.54 6.92 -12.48
N MET A 39 -0.37 7.27 -11.20
CA MET A 39 -1.44 7.13 -10.20
C MET A 39 -2.54 8.16 -10.46
N TRP A 40 -2.16 9.42 -10.67
CA TRP A 40 -3.11 10.46 -11.06
C TRP A 40 -3.81 10.12 -12.38
N ARG A 41 -3.08 9.64 -13.40
CA ARG A 41 -3.67 9.22 -14.68
C ARG A 41 -4.70 8.11 -14.50
N SER A 42 -4.39 7.10 -13.69
CA SER A 42 -5.32 6.01 -13.35
C SER A 42 -6.58 6.52 -12.65
N TRP A 43 -6.42 7.40 -11.67
CA TRP A 43 -7.54 8.00 -10.96
C TRP A 43 -8.42 8.89 -11.86
N LEU A 44 -7.81 9.72 -12.72
CA LEU A 44 -8.54 10.56 -13.68
C LEU A 44 -9.34 9.69 -14.68
N ASN A 45 -8.75 8.59 -15.15
CA ASN A 45 -9.44 7.62 -16.02
C ASN A 45 -10.66 7.04 -15.31
N TYR A 46 -10.52 6.61 -14.05
CA TYR A 46 -11.63 6.12 -13.23
C TYR A 46 -12.76 7.15 -13.12
N VAL A 47 -12.44 8.41 -12.78
CA VAL A 47 -13.44 9.48 -12.65
C VAL A 47 -14.16 9.74 -13.98
N HIS A 48 -13.41 9.74 -15.09
CA HIS A 48 -13.98 9.91 -16.43
C HIS A 48 -14.95 8.77 -16.78
N GLN A 49 -14.56 7.52 -16.55
CA GLN A 49 -15.40 6.35 -16.80
C GLN A 49 -16.67 6.32 -15.93
N LYS A 50 -16.61 6.88 -14.71
CA LYS A 50 -17.77 6.98 -13.82
C LYS A 50 -18.65 8.22 -14.08
N GLY A 51 -18.35 9.01 -15.11
CA GLY A 51 -19.13 10.20 -15.47
C GLY A 51 -18.95 11.39 -14.52
N GLY A 52 -17.95 11.34 -13.62
CA GLY A 52 -17.64 12.43 -12.69
C GLY A 52 -16.75 13.53 -13.29
N TRP A 53 -16.40 13.42 -14.57
CA TRP A 53 -15.53 14.37 -15.26
C TRP A 53 -16.28 15.61 -15.77
N ARG A 54 -15.69 16.78 -15.56
CA ARG A 54 -16.13 18.05 -16.13
C ARG A 54 -14.94 18.88 -16.57
N GLY A 55 -15.09 19.62 -17.66
CA GLY A 55 -14.07 20.53 -18.19
C GLY A 55 -13.37 20.02 -19.43
N LYS A 56 -12.06 20.30 -19.55
CA LYS A 56 -11.26 20.01 -20.75
C LYS A 56 -11.23 18.52 -21.08
N GLU A 57 -11.36 18.20 -22.37
CA GLU A 57 -11.25 16.83 -22.87
C GLU A 57 -9.84 16.26 -22.67
N LEU A 58 -9.79 14.94 -22.43
CA LEU A 58 -8.56 14.19 -22.31
C LEU A 58 -7.96 13.98 -23.70
N ASN A 59 -6.64 14.15 -23.82
CA ASN A 59 -5.92 13.87 -25.07
C ASN A 59 -5.34 12.44 -25.10
N TRP A 60 -5.82 11.58 -24.22
CA TRP A 60 -5.48 10.17 -24.15
C TRP A 60 -6.75 9.35 -24.01
N ASP A 61 -6.68 8.07 -24.39
CA ASP A 61 -7.79 7.15 -24.22
C ASP A 61 -7.91 6.71 -22.75
N PRO A 62 -9.03 7.01 -22.06
CA PRO A 62 -9.23 6.62 -20.66
C PRO A 62 -9.48 5.11 -20.46
N LEU A 63 -9.75 4.37 -21.55
CA LEU A 63 -9.95 2.92 -21.54
C LEU A 63 -8.67 2.14 -21.81
N GLU A 64 -7.62 2.82 -22.27
CA GLU A 64 -6.31 2.20 -22.50
C GLU A 64 -5.76 1.64 -21.16
N PRO A 65 -5.36 0.35 -21.12
CA PRO A 65 -4.71 -0.22 -19.96
C PRO A 65 -3.45 0.57 -19.64
N LEU A 66 -3.42 1.19 -18.47
CA LEU A 66 -2.18 1.78 -17.96
C LEU A 66 -1.32 0.64 -17.46
N GLU A 67 -0.15 0.45 -18.07
CA GLU A 67 0.96 -0.33 -17.49
C GLU A 67 1.48 0.40 -16.24
N SER A 68 0.64 0.46 -15.21
CA SER A 68 1.03 0.83 -13.87
C SER A 68 1.80 -0.36 -13.32
N GLU A 69 3.06 -0.52 -13.73
CA GLU A 69 4.01 -1.28 -12.93
C GLU A 69 3.91 -0.73 -11.51
N GLY A 70 3.29 -1.53 -10.64
CA GLY A 70 2.71 -1.06 -9.40
C GLY A 70 3.68 -0.17 -8.65
N TYR A 71 3.19 1.00 -8.23
CA TYR A 71 3.85 1.84 -7.24
C TYR A 71 4.42 1.02 -6.06
N ASP A 72 3.74 -0.10 -5.77
CA ASP A 72 4.12 -1.09 -4.77
C ASP A 72 5.31 -1.98 -5.14
N ARG A 73 5.55 -2.37 -6.40
CA ARG A 73 6.60 -3.36 -6.71
C ARG A 73 8.00 -2.79 -6.39
N ARG A 74 8.36 -1.63 -6.94
CA ARG A 74 9.64 -0.97 -6.63
C ARG A 74 9.81 -0.61 -5.16
N THR A 75 8.73 -0.20 -4.49
CA THR A 75 8.77 0.16 -3.06
C THR A 75 8.92 -1.09 -2.18
N ARG A 76 8.21 -2.18 -2.50
CA ARG A 76 8.32 -3.48 -1.82
C ARG A 76 9.67 -4.11 -2.09
N ASP A 77 10.14 -4.15 -3.33
CA ASP A 77 11.45 -4.71 -3.69
C ASP A 77 12.57 -3.97 -2.96
N LYS A 78 12.48 -2.64 -2.88
CA LYS A 78 13.46 -1.83 -2.13
C LYS A 78 13.36 -2.05 -0.63
N ALA A 79 12.15 -2.07 -0.06
CA ALA A 79 11.95 -2.34 1.37
C ALA A 79 12.39 -3.77 1.77
N GLN A 80 12.17 -4.75 0.89
CA GLN A 80 12.62 -6.14 1.06
C GLN A 80 14.14 -6.25 0.98
N ALA A 81 14.78 -5.56 0.03
CA ALA A 81 16.23 -5.51 -0.06
C ALA A 81 16.88 -4.86 1.18
N GLU A 82 16.32 -3.74 1.66
CA GLU A 82 16.76 -3.06 2.88
C GLU A 82 16.55 -3.92 4.14
N ALA A 83 15.40 -4.61 4.25
CA ALA A 83 15.12 -5.52 5.36
C ALA A 83 16.05 -6.75 5.35
N ALA A 84 16.32 -7.32 4.17
CA ALA A 84 17.26 -8.44 4.02
C ALA A 84 18.68 -8.04 4.43
N GLU A 85 19.14 -6.84 4.04
CA GLU A 85 20.43 -6.31 4.47
C GLU A 85 20.49 -6.08 6.01
N MET A 86 19.42 -5.54 6.60
CA MET A 86 19.31 -5.36 8.05
C MET A 86 19.37 -6.70 8.78
N MET A 87 18.63 -7.71 8.32
CA MET A 87 18.64 -9.06 8.88
C MET A 87 20.03 -9.69 8.77
N GLN A 88 20.74 -9.48 7.67
CA GLN A 88 22.10 -9.97 7.49
C GLN A 88 23.09 -9.31 8.48
N ARG A 89 22.94 -8.00 8.75
CA ARG A 89 23.74 -7.30 9.76
C ARG A 89 23.43 -7.78 11.17
N ILE A 90 22.15 -7.94 11.53
CA ILE A 90 21.75 -8.51 12.83
C ILE A 90 22.31 -9.92 12.99
N ARG A 91 22.17 -10.75 11.95
CA ARG A 91 22.75 -12.10 11.89
C ARG A 91 24.26 -12.07 12.14
N SER A 92 24.99 -11.12 11.55
CA SER A 92 26.44 -10.98 11.75
C SER A 92 26.84 -10.49 13.16
N HIS A 93 26.01 -9.65 13.80
CA HIS A 93 26.31 -9.08 15.13
C HIS A 93 25.81 -9.93 16.30
N VAL A 94 24.78 -10.76 16.11
CA VAL A 94 24.14 -11.55 17.18
C VAL A 94 24.64 -13.01 17.20
N LEU A 95 25.13 -13.56 16.08
CA LEU A 95 25.53 -14.97 16.01
C LEU A 95 26.98 -15.28 16.45
N GLU A 96 27.78 -14.32 16.92
CA GLU A 96 29.06 -14.67 17.53
C GLU A 96 28.89 -15.29 18.94
N ASN A 97 27.74 -15.11 19.61
CA ASN A 97 27.56 -15.49 21.01
C ASN A 97 26.27 -16.28 21.33
N LEU A 98 25.52 -16.74 20.34
CA LEU A 98 24.35 -17.60 20.58
C LEU A 98 24.48 -18.88 19.76
N GLU A 99 24.60 -20.00 20.48
CA GLU A 99 24.36 -21.34 19.96
C GLU A 99 23.13 -21.35 19.05
N PRO A 100 23.09 -22.17 17.98
CA PRO A 100 21.99 -22.21 17.04
C PRO A 100 20.66 -22.50 17.75
N TRP A 101 19.86 -21.46 18.03
CA TRP A 101 18.47 -21.66 18.38
C TRP A 101 17.76 -22.01 17.07
N ALA A 102 17.53 -23.31 16.88
CA ALA A 102 16.71 -23.83 15.80
C ALA A 102 15.31 -23.20 15.93
N PHE A 103 15.05 -22.16 15.15
CA PHE A 103 13.70 -21.74 14.84
C PHE A 103 13.05 -22.94 14.15
N GLY A 104 12.23 -23.68 14.90
CA GLY A 104 11.32 -24.64 14.31
C GLY A 104 10.45 -23.90 13.31
N ASP A 105 10.24 -24.52 12.15
CA ASP A 105 9.37 -24.02 11.09
C ASP A 105 7.97 -23.75 11.68
N ASP A 106 7.70 -22.49 12.04
CA ASP A 106 6.37 -22.03 12.50
C ASP A 106 5.51 -21.72 11.27
N ASP A 107 5.22 -22.77 10.50
CA ASP A 107 4.20 -22.77 9.44
C ASP A 107 2.84 -23.26 9.98
N THR A 108 2.61 -23.24 11.31
CA THR A 108 1.36 -23.68 11.94
C THR A 108 0.72 -22.60 12.82
N ILE A 109 0.35 -21.47 12.22
CA ILE A 109 -0.69 -20.59 12.80
C ILE A 109 -1.87 -20.51 11.83
N GLU A 110 -2.49 -21.66 11.56
CA GLU A 110 -3.91 -21.73 11.21
C GLU A 110 -4.54 -22.87 12.02
N ALA A 111 -5.75 -22.62 12.55
CA ALA A 111 -6.58 -23.52 13.35
C ALA A 111 -6.25 -23.63 14.86
N ASN A 112 -6.54 -22.58 15.64
CA ASN A 112 -7.20 -22.77 16.95
C ASN A 112 -7.86 -21.48 17.45
N GLY A 113 -8.92 -21.07 16.76
CA GLY A 113 -9.75 -19.90 17.11
C GLY A 113 -11.11 -20.24 17.70
N GLU A 114 -11.41 -21.49 18.05
CA GLU A 114 -12.75 -21.87 18.54
C GLU A 114 -12.70 -22.99 19.57
N SER A 115 -12.17 -22.76 20.78
CA SER A 115 -12.33 -23.70 21.91
C SER A 115 -12.04 -23.06 23.27
N ASN A 116 -12.56 -21.87 23.56
CA ASN A 116 -12.71 -21.50 24.98
C ASN A 116 -13.87 -20.53 25.23
N ALA A 117 -15.09 -21.03 25.07
CA ALA A 117 -16.30 -20.38 25.54
C ALA A 117 -17.22 -21.43 26.16
N ARG A 118 -16.78 -22.06 27.26
CA ARG A 118 -17.61 -22.86 28.18
C ARG A 118 -16.77 -23.33 29.36
N GLU A 119 -16.63 -22.49 30.37
CA GLU A 119 -16.48 -22.93 31.77
C GLU A 119 -16.75 -21.74 32.70
N PHE A 120 -18.04 -21.44 32.89
CA PHE A 120 -18.50 -20.71 34.06
C PHE A 120 -19.52 -21.61 34.76
N GLN A 121 -19.01 -22.53 35.58
CA GLN A 121 -19.83 -23.28 36.53
C GLN A 121 -19.15 -23.20 37.89
N GLY A 122 -19.84 -22.55 38.82
CA GLY A 122 -19.30 -22.10 40.10
C GLY A 122 -19.00 -23.21 41.10
N ARG A 123 -18.37 -22.79 42.20
CA ARG A 123 -18.46 -23.44 43.50
C ARG A 123 -18.49 -22.37 44.59
N GLU A 124 -19.59 -22.41 45.33
CA GLU A 124 -19.74 -21.89 46.69
C GLU A 124 -18.68 -22.47 47.62
N ALA A 125 -18.32 -21.72 48.65
CA ALA A 125 -17.76 -22.26 49.88
C ALA A 125 -18.23 -21.38 51.05
N ASP A 126 -18.71 -22.07 52.08
CA ASP A 126 -19.26 -21.60 53.36
C ASP A 126 -18.38 -20.60 54.13
#